data_AF-A0A2I1PB32-F1
#
_entry.id   AF-A0A2I1PB32-F1
#
_cell.length_a   1.000
_cell.length_b   1.000
_cell.length_c   1.000
_cell.angle_alpha   90.00
_cell.angle_beta   90.00
_cell.angle_gamma   90.00
#
_symmetry.space_group_name_H-M   'P 1'
#
loop_
_entity.id
_entity.type
_entity.pdbx_description
1 polymer ?
#
loop_
_entity_poly.entity_id
_entity_poly.type
_entity_poly.pdbx_seq_one_letter_code
_entity_poly.pdbx_strand_id
1 'polypeptide(L)'
;MEHRMQLLLDADRLERLRQRARERGVSVAAVVRDAIDASFEDDAAARRAQAGRRLLQLASEAEPVTDEPERVDLRHEAMDAELLEKASRW
;
A
#
# COMPACT_ATOMS: atom_id res chain seq x y z
N MET A 1 4.81 13.38 2.97
CA MET A 1 5.16 14.37 4.00
C MET A 1 6.07 13.68 5.00
N GLU A 2 7.17 14.31 5.42
CA GLU A 2 8.07 13.75 6.44
C GLU A 2 7.91 14.52 7.75
N HIS A 3 7.53 13.80 8.83
CA HIS A 3 7.43 14.36 10.18
C HIS A 3 8.50 13.71 11.07
N ARG A 4 9.21 14.52 11.87
CA ARG A 4 10.23 14.04 12.82
C ARG A 4 9.67 14.02 14.24
N MET A 5 9.58 12.83 14.82
CA MET A 5 9.22 12.61 16.22
C MET A 5 10.47 12.39 17.08
N GLN A 6 10.47 12.93 18.30
CA GLN A 6 11.47 12.63 19.33
C GLN A 6 10.77 12.01 20.54
N LEU A 7 11.31 10.91 21.06
CA LEU A 7 10.76 10.19 22.20
C LEU A 7 11.89 9.96 23.23
N LEU A 8 11.64 10.32 24.49
CA LEU A 8 12.54 10.01 25.59
C LEU A 8 12.21 8.61 26.13
N LEU A 9 13.24 7.79 26.28
CA LEU A 9 13.15 6.43 26.80
C LEU A 9 14.15 6.27 27.95
N ASP A 10 13.76 5.46 28.95
CA ASP A 10 14.70 4.97 29.95
C ASP A 10 15.72 3.99 29.32
N ALA A 11 16.78 3.71 30.06
CA ALA A 11 17.89 2.88 29.61
C ALA A 11 17.45 1.44 29.28
N ASP A 12 16.54 0.88 30.08
CA ASP A 12 16.07 -0.50 29.93
C ASP A 12 15.26 -0.67 28.63
N ARG A 13 14.34 0.26 28.36
CA ARG A 13 13.56 0.27 27.11
C ARG A 13 14.45 0.46 25.89
N LEU A 14 15.44 1.35 25.98
CA LEU A 14 16.40 1.55 24.89
C LEU A 14 17.22 0.29 24.61
N GLU A 15 17.69 -0.42 25.64
CA GLU A 15 18.46 -1.64 25.44
C GLU A 15 17.59 -2.76 24.85
N ARG A 16 16.34 -2.90 25.29
CA ARG A 16 15.39 -3.86 24.68
C ARG A 16 15.19 -3.60 23.19
N LEU A 17 15.05 -2.33 22.77
CA LEU A 17 14.93 -1.97 21.37
C LEU A 17 16.21 -2.29 20.58
N ARG A 18 17.38 -1.98 21.14
CA ARG A 18 18.68 -2.30 20.52
C ARG A 18 18.88 -3.80 20.36
N GLN A 19 18.57 -4.57 21.39
CA GLN A 19 18.68 -6.02 21.37
C GLN A 19 17.77 -6.60 20.28
N ARG A 20 16.51 -6.18 20.22
CA ARG A 20 15.58 -6.63 19.18
C ARG A 20 16.03 -6.23 17.77
N ALA A 21 16.61 -5.05 17.61
CA ALA A 21 17.16 -4.57 16.35
C ALA A 21 18.35 -5.44 15.89
N ARG A 22 19.27 -5.78 16.81
CA ARG A 22 20.40 -6.69 16.56
C ARG A 22 19.93 -8.08 16.15
N GLU A 23 18.99 -8.66 16.90
CA GLU A 23 18.44 -10.00 16.62
C GLU A 23 17.81 -10.10 15.22
N ARG A 24 17.18 -9.02 14.77
CA ARG A 24 16.53 -8.95 13.45
C ARG A 24 17.44 -8.44 12.33
N GLY A 25 18.65 -7.97 12.64
CA GLY A 25 19.55 -7.36 11.66
C GLY A 25 19.02 -6.06 11.05
N VAL A 26 18.19 -5.31 11.77
CA VAL A 26 17.56 -4.05 11.29
C VAL A 26 17.90 -2.87 12.20
N SER A 27 17.53 -1.66 11.77
CA SER A 27 17.68 -0.48 12.62
C SER A 27 16.65 -0.42 13.75
N VAL A 28 17.00 0.26 14.85
CA VAL A 28 16.05 0.56 15.94
C VAL A 28 14.81 1.30 15.41
N ALA A 29 14.98 2.19 14.44
CA ALA A 29 13.88 2.91 13.81
C ALA A 29 12.90 1.97 13.08
N ALA A 30 13.40 0.91 12.44
CA ALA A 30 12.55 -0.11 11.82
C ALA A 30 11.74 -0.87 12.88
N VAL A 31 12.37 -1.28 13.98
CA VAL A 31 11.67 -1.95 15.10
C VAL A 31 10.56 -1.07 15.68
N VAL A 32 10.81 0.23 15.83
CA VAL A 32 9.80 1.18 16.33
C VAL A 32 8.63 1.30 15.34
N ARG A 33 8.90 1.38 14.03
CA ARG A 33 7.85 1.43 12.99
C ARG A 33 7.00 0.16 13.00
N ASP A 34 7.62 -1.01 13.03
CA ASP A 34 6.89 -2.29 13.09
C ASP A 34 6.00 -2.37 14.35
N ALA A 35 6.51 -1.90 15.49
CA ALA A 35 5.74 -1.90 16.74
C ALA A 35 4.55 -0.93 16.68
N ILE A 36 4.73 0.23 16.04
CA ILE A 36 3.65 1.18 15.75
C ILE A 36 2.61 0.49 14.86
N ASP A 37 3.01 -0.05 13.70
CA ASP A 37 2.10 -0.67 12.75
C ASP A 37 1.31 -1.82 13.37
N ALA A 38 1.97 -2.69 14.15
CA ALA A 38 1.32 -3.77 14.89
C ALA A 38 0.34 -3.27 15.96
N SER A 39 0.64 -2.15 16.63
CA SER A 39 -0.28 -1.55 17.61
C SER A 39 -1.55 -0.97 16.99
N PHE A 40 -1.50 -0.65 15.68
CA PHE A 40 -2.62 -0.14 14.89
C PHE A 40 -3.20 -1.21 13.95
N GLU A 41 -2.91 -2.50 14.19
CA GLU A 41 -3.33 -3.58 13.29
C GLU A 41 -4.84 -3.89 13.41
N ASP A 42 -5.44 -3.67 14.60
CA ASP A 42 -6.90 -3.64 14.79
C ASP A 42 -7.54 -2.53 13.93
N ASP A 43 -6.88 -1.37 13.84
CA ASP A 43 -7.27 -0.29 12.93
C ASP A 43 -7.01 -0.65 11.46
N ALA A 44 -6.05 -1.53 11.15
CA ALA A 44 -5.80 -1.97 9.78
C ALA A 44 -6.92 -2.87 9.26
N ALA A 45 -7.44 -3.78 10.09
CA ALA A 45 -8.63 -4.57 9.76
C ALA A 45 -9.86 -3.66 9.58
N ALA A 46 -10.08 -2.72 10.51
CA ALA A 46 -11.17 -1.74 10.41
C ALA A 46 -11.05 -0.84 9.17
N ARG A 47 -9.85 -0.37 8.84
CA ARG A 47 -9.56 0.43 7.63
C ARG A 47 -9.76 -0.36 6.36
N ARG A 48 -9.33 -1.63 6.30
CA ARG A 48 -9.60 -2.52 5.15
C ARG A 48 -11.10 -2.74 4.96
N ALA A 49 -11.83 -3.00 6.04
CA ALA A 49 -13.28 -3.14 5.99
C ALA A 49 -13.98 -1.85 5.54
N GLN A 50 -13.51 -0.69 6.00
CA GLN A 50 -14.01 0.61 5.57
C GLN A 50 -13.71 0.88 4.09
N ALA A 51 -12.49 0.59 3.63
CA ALA A 51 -12.12 0.71 2.22
C ALA A 51 -12.96 -0.21 1.33
N GLY A 52 -13.19 -1.45 1.76
CA GLY A 52 -14.09 -2.39 1.06
C GLY A 52 -15.53 -1.87 0.97
N ARG A 53 -16.08 -1.34 2.08
CA ARG A 53 -17.41 -0.69 2.06
C ARG A 53 -17.47 0.48 1.10
N ARG A 54 -16.44 1.33 1.09
CA ARG A 54 -16.37 2.49 0.18
C ARG A 54 -16.27 2.07 -1.28
N LEU A 55 -15.51 1.02 -1.59
CA LEU A 55 -15.42 0.45 -2.93
C LEU A 55 -16.78 -0.10 -3.39
N LEU A 56 -17.46 -0.86 -2.53
CA LEU A 56 -18.80 -1.40 -2.84
C LEU A 56 -19.82 -0.29 -3.06
N GLN A 57 -19.77 0.78 -2.25
CA GLN A 57 -20.62 1.94 -2.44
C GLN A 57 -20.37 2.62 -3.79
N LEU A 58 -19.11 2.89 -4.12
CA LEU A 58 -18.74 3.46 -5.42
C LEU A 58 -19.18 2.58 -6.59
N ALA A 59 -19.07 1.25 -6.46
CA ALA A 59 -19.53 0.32 -7.47
C ALA A 59 -21.06 0.29 -7.60
N SER A 60 -21.80 0.48 -6.51
CA SER A 60 -23.27 0.56 -6.54
C SER A 60 -23.81 1.86 -7.12
N GLU A 61 -23.03 2.94 -7.01
CA GLU A 61 -23.35 4.27 -7.54
C GLU A 61 -22.80 4.48 -8.95
N ALA A 62 -21.88 3.61 -9.42
CA ALA A 62 -21.35 3.66 -10.76
C ALA A 62 -22.44 3.31 -11.77
N GLU A 63 -22.62 4.16 -12.78
CA GLU A 63 -23.41 3.77 -13.94
C GLU A 63 -22.74 2.58 -14.63
N PRO A 64 -23.51 1.53 -14.99
CA PRO A 64 -22.96 0.42 -15.74
C PRO A 64 -22.39 0.97 -17.04
N VAL A 65 -21.11 0.70 -17.31
CA VAL A 65 -20.52 0.96 -18.62
C VAL A 65 -21.19 0.01 -19.61
N THR A 66 -22.29 0.47 -20.21
CA THR A 66 -23.05 -0.27 -21.22
C THR A 66 -22.53 -0.05 -22.63
N ASP A 67 -21.61 0.90 -22.81
CA ASP A 67 -20.89 1.06 -24.07
C ASP A 67 -19.87 -0.07 -24.20
N GLU A 68 -20.28 -1.15 -24.87
CA GLU A 68 -19.32 -1.85 -25.71
C GLU A 68 -18.72 -0.78 -26.64
N PRO A 69 -17.40 -0.56 -26.63
CA PRO A 69 -16.82 0.44 -27.51
C PRO A 69 -17.23 0.06 -28.94
N GLU A 70 -17.75 1.03 -29.70
CA GLU A 70 -18.43 0.81 -30.99
C GLU A 70 -17.61 -0.03 -31.99
N ARG A 71 -16.29 -0.20 -31.76
CA ARG A 71 -15.44 -1.25 -32.33
C ARG A 71 -14.35 -1.68 -31.33
N VAL A 72 -14.60 -2.69 -30.51
CA VAL A 72 -13.63 -3.33 -29.59
C VAL A 72 -12.32 -3.69 -30.31
N ASP A 73 -12.43 -4.13 -31.56
CA ASP A 73 -11.32 -4.59 -32.40
C ASP A 73 -10.23 -3.52 -32.59
N LEU A 74 -10.61 -2.26 -32.83
CA LEU A 74 -9.65 -1.17 -33.03
C LEU A 74 -8.89 -0.78 -31.76
N ARG A 75 -9.52 -0.97 -30.60
CA ARG A 75 -8.88 -0.68 -29.30
C ARG A 75 -7.83 -1.76 -28.97
N HIS A 76 -8.13 -3.01 -29.30
CA HIS A 76 -7.18 -4.11 -29.14
C HIS A 76 -5.98 -3.94 -30.08
N GLU A 77 -6.21 -3.61 -31.35
CA GLU A 77 -5.13 -3.33 -32.31
C GLU A 77 -4.22 -2.18 -31.85
N ALA A 78 -4.80 -1.11 -31.29
CA ALA A 78 -4.03 0.02 -30.77
C ALA A 78 -3.20 -0.37 -29.52
N MET A 79 -3.76 -1.17 -28.62
CA MET A 79 -3.05 -1.69 -27.44
C MET A 79 -1.91 -2.64 -27.83
N ASP A 80 -2.14 -3.52 -28.81
CA ASP A 80 -1.14 -4.47 -29.28
C ASP A 80 0.01 -3.77 -30.00
N ALA A 81 -0.28 -2.72 -30.78
CA ALA A 81 0.73 -1.86 -31.39
C ALA A 81 1.58 -1.13 -30.33
N GLU A 82 0.95 -0.59 -29.28
CA GLU A 82 1.66 0.08 -28.18
C GLU A 82 2.55 -0.89 -27.39
N LEU A 83 2.08 -2.11 -27.17
CA LEU A 83 2.83 -3.18 -26.51
C LEU A 83 4.06 -3.61 -27.32
N LEU A 84 3.90 -3.77 -28.64
CA LEU A 84 5.00 -4.11 -29.56
C LEU A 84 6.04 -2.98 -29.68
N GLU A 85 5.61 -1.72 -29.68
CA GLU A 85 6.53 -0.58 -29.67
C GLU A 85 7.34 -0.54 -28.36
N LYS A 86 6.71 -0.78 -27.22
CA LYS A 86 7.42 -0.84 -25.92
C LYS A 86 8.35 -2.04 -25.83
N ALA A 87 7.99 -3.18 -26.40
CA ALA A 87 8.82 -4.37 -26.41
C ALA A 87 10.04 -4.24 -27.34
N SER A 88 9.94 -3.48 -28.43
CA SER A 88 11.04 -3.25 -29.38
C SER A 88 12.02 -2.15 -28.95
N ARG A 89 11.72 -1.42 -27.86
CA ARG A 89 12.62 -0.43 -27.22
C ARG A 89 13.62 -1.05 -26.23
N TRP A 90 13.60 -2.36 -26.01
CA TRP A 90 14.54 -3.09 -25.15
C TRP A 90 15.47 -3.99 -25.96
#